data_AF-A0A952M6V3-F1
#
_entry.id   AF-A0A952M6V3-F1
#
_cell.length_a   1.000
_cell.length_b   1.000
_cell.length_c   1.000
_cell.angle_alpha   90.00
_cell.angle_beta   90.00
_cell.angle_gamma   90.00
#
_symmetry.space_group_name_H-M   'P 1'
#
loop_
_entity.id
_entity.type
_entity.pdbx_description
1 polymer ?
#
loop_
_entity_poly.entity_id
_entity_poly.type
_entity_poly.pdbx_seq_one_letter_code
_entity_poly.pdbx_strand_id
1 'polypeptide(L)' 'MAAKIAQELGVSLDYLVGNTDLLLDADVIKKIQEIQKLKPEDKSHVFALLDAFLKQTKIQSVMQ' A
#
# COMPACT_ATOMS: atom_id res chain seq x y z
N MET A 1 -18.10 13.19 3.72
CA MET A 1 -17.73 13.56 5.11
C MET A 1 -16.71 12.59 5.68
N ALA A 2 -17.01 11.28 5.72
CA ALA A 2 -16.07 10.24 6.17
C ALA A 2 -14.69 10.26 5.48
N ALA A 3 -14.63 10.48 4.15
CA ALA A 3 -13.36 10.56 3.43
C ALA A 3 -12.42 11.68 3.94
N LYS A 4 -12.96 12.84 4.33
CA LYS A 4 -12.14 13.94 4.89
C LYS A 4 -11.62 13.57 6.28
N ILE A 5 -12.44 12.90 7.09
CA ILE A 5 -12.05 12.44 8.42
C ILE A 5 -10.94 11.38 8.32
N ALA A 6 -11.06 10.43 7.37
CA ALA A 6 -10.02 9.43 7.11
C ALA A 6 -8.69 10.09 6.72
N GLN A 7 -8.75 11.13 5.88
CA GLN A 7 -7.57 11.90 5.46
C GLN A 7 -6.90 12.63 6.65
N GLU A 8 -7.67 13.30 7.51
CA GLU A 8 -7.14 13.98 8.70
C GLU A 8 -6.54 13.01 9.73
N LEU A 9 -7.13 11.82 9.85
CA LEU A 9 -6.64 10.77 10.75
C LEU A 9 -5.48 9.95 10.16
N GLY A 10 -5.12 10.19 8.90
CA GLY A 10 -4.03 9.47 8.25
C GLY A 10 -4.31 7.98 8.00
N VAL A 11 -5.58 7.59 7.87
CA VAL A 11 -6.01 6.19 7.69
C VAL A 11 -6.80 6.00 6.39
N SER A 12 -6.95 4.75 5.95
CA SER A 12 -7.83 4.42 4.82
C SER A 12 -9.32 4.61 5.18
N LEU A 13 -10.15 4.90 4.16
CA LEU A 13 -11.60 4.99 4.37
C LEU A 13 -12.18 3.65 4.83
N ASP A 14 -11.70 2.53 4.27
CA ASP A 14 -12.10 1.18 4.66
C ASP A 14 -11.75 0.86 6.12
N TYR A 15 -10.62 1.34 6.62
CA TYR A 15 -10.26 1.23 8.03
C TYR A 15 -11.19 2.08 8.90
N LEU A 16 -11.44 3.34 8.50
CA LEU A 16 -12.30 4.26 9.24
C LEU A 16 -13.74 3.73 9.41
N VAL A 17 -14.28 3.05 8.39
CA VAL A 17 -15.65 2.50 8.42
C VAL A 17 -15.72 1.07 8.96
N GLY A 18 -14.58 0.47 9.34
CA GLY A 18 -14.51 -0.88 9.89
C GLY A 18 -14.68 -2.00 8.86
N ASN A 19 -14.44 -1.73 7.57
CA ASN A 19 -14.43 -2.76 6.52
C ASN A 19 -13.14 -3.61 6.54
N THR A 20 -12.10 -3.13 7.22
CA THR A 20 -10.83 -3.85 7.40
C THR A 20 -10.16 -3.48 8.71
N ASP A 21 -9.54 -4.46 9.36
CA ASP A 21 -8.65 -4.23 10.50
C ASP A 21 -7.25 -3.75 10.08
N LEU A 22 -6.99 -3.73 8.76
CA LEU A 22 -5.71 -3.34 8.19
C LEU A 22 -5.56 -1.82 8.25
N LEU A 23 -4.80 -1.34 9.24
CA LEU A 23 -4.39 0.05 9.35
C LEU A 23 -3.33 0.34 8.29
N LEU A 24 -3.78 0.87 7.16
CA LEU A 24 -2.91 1.39 6.11
C LEU A 24 -2.58 2.84 6.43
N ASP A 25 -1.29 3.11 6.65
CA ASP A 25 -0.75 4.44 6.84
C ASP A 25 -0.99 5.31 5.59
N ALA A 26 -1.40 6.57 5.79
CA ALA A 26 -1.64 7.51 4.71
C ALA A 26 -0.46 7.71 3.76
N ASP A 27 0.79 7.59 4.22
CA ASP A 27 1.96 7.67 3.37
C ASP A 27 2.10 6.45 2.46
N VAL A 28 1.71 5.26 2.94
CA VAL A 28 1.63 4.06 2.09
C VAL A 28 0.55 4.26 1.03
N ILE A 29 -0.62 4.79 1.42
CA ILE A 29 -1.71 5.08 0.49
C ILE A 29 -1.27 6.08 -0.59
N LYS A 30 -0.60 7.18 -0.20
CA LYS A 30 -0.08 8.18 -1.14
C LYS A 30 0.92 7.56 -2.11
N LYS A 31 1.89 6.77 -1.62
CA LYS A 31 2.88 6.11 -2.48
C LYS A 31 2.20 5.17 -3.48
N ILE A 32 1.22 4.37 -3.06
CA ILE A 32 0.45 3.53 -3.97
C ILE A 32 -0.28 4.38 -5.01
N GLN A 33 -0.90 5.49 -4.62
CA GLN A 33 -1.56 6.41 -5.55
C GLN A 33 -0.59 7.03 -6.57
N GLU A 34 0.63 7.36 -6.16
CA GLU A 34 1.68 7.85 -7.08
C GLU A 34 2.12 6.77 -8.06
N ILE A 35 2.31 5.52 -7.59
CA ILE A 35 2.64 4.38 -8.46
C ILE A 35 1.52 4.14 -9.49
N GLN A 36 0.25 4.30 -9.11
CA GLN A 36 -0.87 4.15 -10.03
C GLN A 36 -0.91 5.23 -11.13
N LYS A 37 -0.30 6.40 -10.90
CA LYS A 37 -0.20 7.50 -11.88
C LYS A 37 0.99 7.36 -12.84
N LEU A 38 1.89 6.42 -12.60
CA LEU A 38 3.03 6.17 -13.49
C LEU A 38 2.58 5.60 -14.84
N LYS A 39 3.46 5.72 -15.84
CA LYS A 39 3.25 5.07 -17.13
C LYS A 39 3.20 3.54 -16.94
N PRO A 40 2.49 2.81 -17.82
CA PRO A 40 2.32 1.36 -17.67
C PRO A 40 3.63 0.59 -17.52
N GLU A 41 4.66 1.00 -18.26
CA GLU A 41 6.00 0.39 -18.24
C GLU A 41 6.71 0.64 -16.90
N ASP A 42 6.81 1.89 -16.47
CA ASP A 42 7.40 2.28 -15.17
C ASP A 42 6.68 1.60 -14.00
N LYS A 43 5.34 1.57 -14.06
CA LYS A 43 4.50 0.89 -13.08
C LYS A 43 4.84 -0.60 -13.00
N SER A 44 4.99 -1.28 -14.15
CA SER A 44 5.36 -2.69 -14.19
C SER A 44 6.71 -2.96 -13.56
N HIS A 45 7.71 -2.08 -13.79
CA HIS A 45 9.03 -2.20 -13.17
C HIS A 45 8.97 -2.05 -11.65
N VAL A 46 8.22 -1.06 -11.15
CA VAL A 46 8.05 -0.85 -9.70
C VAL A 46 7.39 -2.05 -9.03
N PHE A 47 6.33 -2.62 -9.64
CA PHE A 47 5.69 -3.83 -9.12
C PHE A 47 6.62 -5.04 -9.14
N ALA A 48 7.40 -5.23 -10.22
CA ALA A 48 8.36 -6.33 -10.30
C ALA A 48 9.42 -6.26 -9.17
N LEU A 49 9.91 -5.06 -8.85
CA LEU A 49 10.83 -4.85 -7.73
C LEU A 49 10.15 -5.17 -6.40
N LEU A 50 8.94 -4.63 -6.14
CA LEU A 50 8.16 -4.92 -4.93
C LEU A 50 7.95 -6.42 -4.75
N ASP A 51 7.53 -7.12 -5.81
CA ASP A 51 7.29 -8.56 -5.78
C ASP A 51 8.58 -9.35 -5.50
N ALA A 52 9.71 -8.94 -6.08
CA ALA A 52 11.00 -9.57 -5.82
C ALA A 52 11.43 -9.41 -4.36
N PHE A 53 11.30 -8.21 -3.79
CA PHE A 53 11.62 -7.96 -2.38
C PHE A 53 10.70 -8.75 -1.45
N LEU A 54 9.39 -8.71 -1.66
CA LEU A 54 8.43 -9.45 -0.83
C LEU A 54 8.66 -10.96 -0.88
N LYS A 55 8.97 -11.51 -2.06
CA LYS A 55 9.33 -12.94 -2.20
C LYS A 55 10.60 -13.27 -1.44
N GLN A 56 11.64 -12.45 -1.55
CA GLN A 56 12.90 -12.67 -0.84
C GLN A 56 12.68 -12.69 0.68
N THR A 57 11.97 -11.72 1.23
CA THR A 57 11.69 -11.64 2.66
C THR A 57 10.86 -12.83 3.14
N LYS A 58 9.86 -13.26 2.36
CA LYS A 58 9.04 -14.42 2.71
C LYS A 58 9.87 -15.71 2.74
N ILE A 59 10.76 -15.90 1.76
CA ILE A 59 11.69 -17.05 1.74
C ILE A 59 12.60 -17.01 2.96
N GLN A 60 13.18 -15.85 3.27
CA GLN A 60 14.03 -15.68 4.45
C GLN A 60 13.28 -16.00 5.75
N SER A 61 12.04 -15.55 5.92
CA SER A 61 11.24 -15.83 7.12
C SER A 61 10.85 -17.29 7.30
N VAL A 62 10.81 -18.09 6.22
CA VAL A 62 10.51 -19.53 6.27
C VAL A 62 11.77 -20.36 6.49
N MET A 63 12.94 -19.81 6.20
CA MET A 63 14.24 -20.46 6.41
C MET A 63 14.87 -20.13 7.79
N GLN A 64 14.20 -19.33 8.63
CA GLN A 64 14.59 -19.05 10.01
C GLN A 64 13.92 -19.99 11.01
#